data_AF-A0A955R4W2-F1
#
_entry.id   AF-A0A955R4W2-F1
#
_cell.length_a   1.000
_cell.length_b   1.000
_cell.length_c   1.000
_cell.angle_alpha   90.00
_cell.angle_beta   90.00
_cell.angle_gamma   90.00
#
_symmetry.space_group_name_H-M   'P 1'
#
loop_
_entity.id
_entity.type
_entity.pdbx_description
1 polymer ?
#
loop_
_entity_poly.entity_id
_entity_poly.type
_entity_poly.pdbx_seq_one_letter_code
_entity_poly.pdbx_strand_id
1 'polypeptide(L)'
;MIALLRKELGAMLPWFLVGLALVGMSLLSVFWDDDPLIEDLGLRLSDGDGQTMIVWIFGFLVGQGAVAYEERDGHTEFLDGLPTRRSTVWIAKGVATVGAVVALVLGSFVSDVVLHTFTAAEGATSSLRPLMLEHLLMLVGGFGGRGAGLLLSWLGPLAYGVVGLALLIGFCGGLIWPPLRIWTPVVGTIGSLAWDHGSASHPWGPPLLQLATGGLMALGSFGLFLGPGRALVARGSQIVAVVRFGTVGCLSLLVGLLGALFALILVTEFGSLLLTGHDALHTEHFRILYAPADLERAQALAEEADGLSERVAALVGDTDQGPLELDLELLGAPTNHLGVFTGGKIRLARDVGPDVLAHELTHAHARRLTGAAGMNQRAHVHFFEEGLANWVALRVVGGGPAVPVSAGALLATHQVRFDEIVDSGRHQAKHDITQSYLLGQVFVEALVQEDGEEAPGCFLRELGRVGDDPLPGLALWYGLAERCDVDLDAVQDRWLALLEEARRELPALPRLRSRVTEDGALEVWDEYQLGYVLRCGFRAEPTEDVAHWVYLIADDGVCEVPSRVIQGRTFEAQVGYELPPTADQQGAVIFLPWIRLRAP
;
A
#
# COMPACT_ATOMS: atom_id res chain seq x y z
N MET A 1 15.93 13.73 -47.50
CA MET A 1 15.21 13.24 -46.31
C MET A 1 16.16 12.61 -45.29
N ILE A 2 16.93 11.57 -45.65
CA ILE A 2 17.83 10.85 -44.71
C ILE A 2 18.82 11.79 -43.99
N ALA A 3 19.53 12.67 -44.73
CA ALA A 3 20.47 13.62 -44.13
C ALA A 3 19.79 14.60 -43.15
N LEU A 4 18.56 15.01 -43.47
CA LEU A 4 17.77 15.90 -42.63
C LEU A 4 17.34 15.18 -41.35
N LEU A 5 16.84 13.95 -41.46
CA LEU A 5 16.49 13.13 -40.31
C LEU A 5 17.70 12.88 -39.40
N ARG A 6 18.87 12.60 -39.97
CA ARG A 6 20.12 12.44 -39.20
C ARG A 6 20.48 13.71 -38.42
N LYS A 7 20.34 14.88 -39.03
CA LYS A 7 20.53 16.18 -38.35
C LYS A 7 19.55 16.32 -37.18
N GLU A 8 18.26 16.12 -37.42
CA GLU A 8 17.23 16.30 -36.39
C GLU A 8 17.37 15.27 -35.25
N LEU A 9 17.72 14.01 -35.55
CA LEU A 9 18.05 13.01 -34.53
C LEU A 9 19.28 13.40 -33.71
N GLY A 10 20.31 13.96 -34.35
CA GLY A 10 21.48 14.51 -33.66
C GLY A 10 21.11 15.67 -32.71
N ALA A 11 20.17 16.52 -33.11
CA ALA A 11 19.64 17.59 -32.26
C ALA A 11 18.81 17.07 -31.07
N MET A 12 18.24 15.86 -31.18
CA MET A 12 17.50 15.21 -30.09
C MET A 12 18.42 14.45 -29.11
N LEU A 13 19.72 14.31 -29.38
CA LEU A 13 20.67 13.56 -28.53
C LEU A 13 20.61 13.97 -27.04
N PRO A 14 20.57 15.26 -26.66
CA PRO A 14 20.46 15.64 -25.26
C PRO A 14 19.19 15.09 -24.58
N TRP A 15 18.06 15.07 -25.30
CA TRP A 15 16.81 14.51 -24.78
C TRP A 15 16.87 12.99 -24.62
N PHE A 16 17.56 12.28 -25.53
CA PHE A 16 17.82 10.86 -25.35
C PHE A 16 18.65 10.58 -24.09
N LEU A 17 19.66 11.41 -23.79
CA LEU A 17 20.47 11.27 -22.58
C LEU A 17 19.67 11.55 -21.31
N VAL A 18 18.79 12.56 -21.32
CA VAL A 18 17.86 12.82 -20.20
C VAL A 18 16.92 11.64 -20.00
N GLY A 19 16.37 11.09 -21.08
CA GLY A 19 15.53 9.90 -21.01
C GLY A 19 16.26 8.70 -20.42
N LEU A 20 17.50 8.46 -20.84
CA LEU A 20 18.34 7.40 -20.28
C LEU A 20 18.63 7.61 -18.79
N ALA A 21 18.87 8.85 -18.36
CA ALA A 21 19.08 9.18 -16.96
C ALA A 21 17.82 8.93 -16.11
N LEU A 22 16.62 9.27 -16.63
CA LEU A 22 15.35 8.97 -15.97
C LEU A 22 15.15 7.46 -15.77
N VAL A 23 15.39 6.66 -16.82
CA VAL A 23 15.34 5.19 -16.74
C VAL A 23 16.38 4.65 -15.74
N GLY A 24 17.60 5.19 -15.77
CA GLY A 24 18.65 4.81 -14.83
C GLY A 24 18.32 5.12 -13.37
N MET A 25 17.68 6.26 -13.08
CA MET A 25 17.21 6.58 -11.72
C MET A 25 16.12 5.63 -11.24
N SER A 26 15.20 5.23 -12.12
CA SER A 26 14.16 4.23 -11.81
C SER A 26 14.77 2.86 -11.46
N LEU A 27 15.83 2.45 -12.16
CA LEU A 27 16.58 1.23 -11.83
C LEU A 27 17.32 1.34 -10.49
N LEU A 28 17.85 2.52 -10.18
CA LEU A 28 18.61 2.74 -8.94
C LEU A 28 17.73 2.84 -7.71
N SER A 29 16.49 3.36 -7.82
CA SER A 29 15.58 3.51 -6.67
C SER A 29 15.24 2.16 -6.04
N VAL A 30 15.22 1.09 -6.84
CA VAL A 30 15.05 -0.30 -6.38
C VAL A 30 16.09 -0.73 -5.35
N PHE A 31 17.30 -0.17 -5.39
CA PHE A 31 18.35 -0.48 -4.42
C PHE A 31 18.36 0.43 -3.20
N TRP A 32 17.46 1.41 -3.14
CA TRP A 32 17.37 2.40 -2.07
C TRP A 32 16.19 2.17 -1.12
N ASP A 33 15.16 1.41 -1.54
CA ASP A 33 14.07 1.00 -0.66
C ASP A 33 14.46 -0.28 0.10
N ASP A 34 14.24 -0.25 1.41
CA ASP A 34 14.46 -1.39 2.32
C ASP A 34 13.29 -2.41 2.28
N ASP A 35 12.23 -2.13 1.51
CA ASP A 35 11.08 -3.02 1.38
C ASP A 35 11.34 -4.20 0.43
N PRO A 36 10.74 -5.38 0.69
CA PRO A 36 10.94 -6.56 -0.14
C PRO A 36 10.42 -6.31 -1.56
N LEU A 37 11.35 -6.30 -2.52
CA LEU A 37 11.25 -6.24 -3.99
C LEU A 37 10.04 -6.90 -4.69
N ILE A 38 9.29 -7.76 -4.00
CA ILE A 38 8.15 -8.53 -4.52
C ILE A 38 6.83 -7.77 -4.36
N GLU A 39 6.64 -6.99 -3.28
CA GLU A 39 5.43 -6.15 -3.09
C GLU A 39 5.39 -4.96 -4.06
N ASP A 40 6.56 -4.45 -4.45
CA ASP A 40 6.71 -3.22 -5.21
C ASP A 40 6.25 -3.34 -6.68
N LEU A 41 6.27 -4.52 -7.32
CA LEU A 41 5.88 -4.61 -8.74
C LEU A 41 4.36 -4.45 -8.96
N GLY A 42 3.54 -4.96 -8.04
CA GLY A 42 2.09 -4.79 -8.07
C GLY A 42 1.67 -3.35 -7.76
N LEU A 43 2.34 -2.73 -6.78
CA LEU A 43 2.15 -1.32 -6.41
C LEU A 43 2.62 -0.37 -7.52
N ARG A 44 3.76 -0.65 -8.17
CA ARG A 44 4.26 0.13 -9.33
C ARG A 44 3.31 0.09 -10.53
N LEU A 45 2.74 -1.07 -10.84
CA LEU A 45 1.73 -1.21 -11.91
C LEU A 45 0.42 -0.47 -11.56
N SER A 46 0.13 -0.30 -10.27
CA SER A 46 -1.04 0.46 -9.80
C SER A 46 -0.82 1.98 -9.83
N ASP A 47 0.44 2.44 -9.78
CA ASP A 47 0.83 3.86 -9.78
C ASP A 47 1.30 4.37 -11.17
N GLY A 48 0.90 3.69 -12.25
CA GLY A 48 1.28 4.01 -13.64
C GLY A 48 0.89 5.43 -14.11
N ASP A 49 0.05 6.14 -13.36
CA ASP A 49 -0.30 7.55 -13.62
C ASP A 49 0.91 8.48 -13.45
N GLY A 50 1.73 8.28 -12.42
CA GLY A 50 2.93 9.10 -12.18
C GLY A 50 3.95 8.96 -13.31
N GLN A 51 4.21 7.73 -13.74
CA GLN A 51 5.16 7.47 -14.82
C GLN A 51 4.64 7.97 -16.19
N THR A 52 3.35 7.78 -16.46
CA THR A 52 2.69 8.32 -17.67
C THR A 52 2.76 9.85 -17.72
N MET A 53 2.61 10.52 -16.58
CA MET A 53 2.77 11.98 -16.48
C MET A 53 4.21 12.41 -16.80
N ILE A 54 5.22 11.72 -16.29
CA ILE A 54 6.64 12.00 -16.59
C ILE A 54 6.89 11.88 -18.10
N VAL A 55 6.42 10.81 -18.73
CA VAL A 55 6.54 10.60 -20.19
C VAL A 55 5.78 11.66 -20.98
N TRP A 56 4.60 12.08 -20.50
CA TRP A 56 3.85 13.19 -21.09
C TRP A 56 4.64 14.50 -21.05
N ILE A 57 5.21 14.86 -19.89
CA ILE A 57 6.03 16.07 -19.72
C ILE A 57 7.26 16.00 -20.63
N PHE A 58 7.94 14.85 -20.66
CA PHE A 58 9.07 14.64 -21.56
C PHE A 58 8.68 14.84 -23.03
N GLY A 59 7.57 14.24 -23.46
CA GLY A 59 7.02 14.44 -24.80
C GLY A 59 6.75 15.91 -25.11
N PHE A 60 6.15 16.64 -24.17
CA PHE A 60 5.92 18.08 -24.28
C PHE A 60 7.22 18.87 -24.46
N LEU A 61 8.24 18.62 -23.64
CA LEU A 61 9.54 19.28 -23.73
C LEU A 61 10.22 19.05 -25.09
N VAL A 62 10.23 17.80 -25.54
CA VAL A 62 10.78 17.40 -26.85
C VAL A 62 10.02 18.09 -27.99
N GLY A 63 8.68 18.11 -27.95
CA GLY A 63 7.86 18.79 -28.95
C GLY A 63 8.07 20.31 -28.97
N GLN A 64 8.17 20.93 -27.79
CA GLN A 64 8.37 22.37 -27.62
C GLN A 64 9.69 22.84 -28.24
N GLY A 65 10.75 22.05 -28.08
CA GLY A 65 12.08 22.35 -28.62
C GLY A 65 12.23 22.14 -30.13
N ALA A 66 11.31 21.45 -30.80
CA ALA A 66 11.56 20.92 -32.14
C ALA A 66 11.28 21.90 -33.30
N VAL A 67 10.16 22.63 -33.28
CA VAL A 67 9.62 23.33 -34.47
C VAL A 67 9.85 24.83 -34.44
N ALA A 68 9.32 25.55 -33.44
CA ALA A 68 9.35 27.01 -33.45
C ALA A 68 10.74 27.62 -33.15
N TYR A 69 11.70 26.83 -32.67
CA TYR A 69 13.04 27.30 -32.36
C TYR A 69 13.76 27.86 -33.60
N GLU A 70 13.68 27.17 -34.74
CA GLU A 70 14.32 27.61 -35.99
C GLU A 70 13.67 28.87 -36.58
N GLU A 71 12.36 29.09 -36.39
CA GLU A 71 11.68 30.30 -36.84
C GLU A 71 12.03 31.51 -35.95
N ARG A 72 12.26 31.29 -34.65
CA ARG A 72 12.68 32.36 -33.72
C ARG A 72 14.10 32.84 -33.94
N ASP A 73 14.99 31.92 -34.29
CA ASP A 73 16.38 32.23 -34.55
C ASP A 73 16.61 32.72 -35.99
N GLY A 74 15.53 32.91 -36.77
CA GLY A 74 15.59 33.44 -38.13
C GLY A 74 16.16 32.44 -39.15
N HIS A 75 16.32 31.17 -38.78
CA HIS A 75 16.87 30.14 -39.66
C HIS A 75 15.89 29.68 -40.74
N THR A 76 14.63 30.09 -40.69
CA THR A 76 13.61 29.68 -41.66
C THR A 76 13.73 30.38 -43.00
N GLU A 77 14.35 31.56 -43.06
CA GLU A 77 14.77 32.19 -44.32
C GLU A 77 15.90 31.39 -44.99
N PHE A 78 16.81 30.86 -44.18
CA PHE A 78 17.85 29.94 -44.66
C PHE A 78 17.25 28.62 -45.18
N LEU A 79 16.24 28.07 -44.49
CA LEU A 79 15.53 26.86 -44.95
C LEU A 79 14.76 27.07 -46.25
N ASP A 80 14.25 28.27 -46.52
CA ASP A 80 13.61 28.62 -47.79
C ASP A 80 14.61 28.64 -48.96
N GLY A 81 15.90 28.87 -48.67
CA GLY A 81 16.98 28.81 -49.65
C GLY A 81 17.46 27.38 -49.98
N LEU A 82 17.05 26.37 -49.20
CA LEU A 82 17.42 24.98 -49.45
C LEU A 82 16.47 24.34 -50.48
N PRO A 83 16.94 23.36 -51.29
CA PRO A 83 16.12 22.62 -52.24
C PRO A 83 15.22 21.57 -51.54
N THR A 84 14.63 21.94 -50.41
CA THR A 84 13.78 21.08 -49.58
C THR A 84 12.48 21.79 -49.24
N ARG A 85 11.34 21.09 -49.40
CA ARG A 85 10.05 21.63 -49.01
C ARG A 85 9.96 21.73 -47.49
N ARG A 86 9.31 22.77 -46.97
CA ARG A 86 9.05 22.93 -45.52
C ARG A 86 8.32 21.75 -44.92
N SER A 87 7.38 21.16 -45.65
CA SER A 87 6.69 19.94 -45.20
C SER A 87 7.68 18.81 -44.91
N THR A 88 8.72 18.65 -45.73
CA THR A 88 9.79 17.67 -45.52
C THR A 88 10.59 17.96 -44.24
N VAL A 89 10.85 19.23 -43.94
CA VAL A 89 11.54 19.65 -42.71
C VAL A 89 10.69 19.37 -41.47
N TRP A 90 9.42 19.75 -41.50
CA TRP A 90 8.51 19.49 -40.40
C TRP A 90 8.33 17.98 -40.16
N ILE A 91 8.19 17.19 -41.24
CA ILE A 91 8.11 15.72 -41.13
C ILE A 91 9.38 15.15 -40.49
N ALA A 92 10.57 15.61 -40.90
CA ALA A 92 11.82 15.11 -40.31
C ALA A 92 11.91 15.42 -38.80
N LYS A 93 11.51 16.62 -38.38
CA LYS A 93 11.41 17.01 -36.96
C LYS A 93 10.35 16.20 -36.21
N GLY A 94 9.21 16.00 -36.86
CA GLY A 94 8.14 15.16 -36.36
C GLY A 94 8.65 13.74 -36.09
N VAL A 95 9.33 13.11 -37.04
CA VAL A 95 9.88 11.77 -36.88
C VAL A 95 10.95 11.73 -35.79
N ALA A 96 11.86 12.72 -35.72
CA ALA A 96 12.90 12.76 -34.69
C ALA A 96 12.30 12.85 -33.27
N THR A 97 11.28 13.68 -33.08
CA THR A 97 10.57 13.80 -31.78
C THR A 97 9.76 12.55 -31.41
N VAL A 98 9.19 11.82 -32.38
CA VAL A 98 8.62 10.48 -32.13
C VAL A 98 9.71 9.54 -31.61
N GLY A 99 10.86 9.53 -32.27
CA GLY A 99 11.97 8.65 -31.91
C GLY A 99 12.43 8.84 -30.46
N ALA A 100 12.50 10.08 -29.98
CA ALA A 100 12.86 10.39 -28.59
C ALA A 100 11.85 9.83 -27.58
N VAL A 101 10.55 10.03 -27.80
CA VAL A 101 9.50 9.50 -26.90
C VAL A 101 9.49 7.97 -26.91
N VAL A 102 9.56 7.35 -28.10
CA VAL A 102 9.59 5.89 -28.23
C VAL A 102 10.80 5.30 -27.53
N ALA A 103 11.98 5.92 -27.64
CA ALA A 103 13.18 5.41 -26.98
C ALA A 103 13.11 5.47 -25.46
N LEU A 104 12.52 6.53 -24.88
CA LEU A 104 12.30 6.62 -23.44
C LEU A 104 11.38 5.48 -22.95
N VAL A 105 10.21 5.33 -23.58
CA VAL A 105 9.23 4.28 -23.20
C VAL A 105 9.81 2.89 -23.40
N LEU A 106 10.54 2.65 -24.50
CA LEU A 106 11.19 1.36 -24.73
C LEU A 106 12.30 1.08 -23.71
N GLY A 107 13.06 2.11 -23.31
CA GLY A 107 14.05 2.01 -22.24
C GLY A 107 13.43 1.64 -20.90
N SER A 108 12.32 2.29 -20.54
CA SER A 108 11.51 1.94 -19.36
C SER A 108 11.01 0.50 -19.43
N PHE A 109 10.44 0.10 -20.58
CA PHE A 109 9.93 -1.26 -20.78
C PHE A 109 11.01 -2.32 -20.58
N VAL A 110 12.20 -2.09 -21.16
CA VAL A 110 13.34 -3.01 -20.99
C VAL A 110 13.79 -3.05 -19.54
N SER A 111 13.86 -1.91 -18.86
CA SER A 111 14.18 -1.81 -17.43
C SER A 111 13.22 -2.66 -16.59
N ASP A 112 11.92 -2.49 -16.77
CA ASP A 112 10.92 -3.17 -15.95
C ASP A 112 10.85 -4.67 -16.27
N VAL A 113 11.07 -5.07 -17.53
CA VAL A 113 11.23 -6.48 -17.89
C VAL A 113 12.46 -7.08 -17.21
N VAL A 114 13.59 -6.37 -17.18
CA VAL A 114 14.81 -6.84 -16.51
C VAL A 114 14.57 -6.99 -15.01
N LEU A 115 13.97 -6.00 -14.36
CA LEU A 115 13.59 -6.07 -12.94
C LEU A 115 12.67 -7.27 -12.69
N HIS A 116 11.61 -7.41 -13.49
CA HIS A 116 10.69 -8.53 -13.39
C HIS A 116 11.39 -9.89 -13.52
N THR A 117 12.38 -10.03 -14.42
CA THR A 117 13.13 -11.28 -14.54
C THR A 117 14.02 -11.61 -13.34
N PHE A 118 14.46 -10.60 -12.59
CA PHE A 118 15.25 -10.80 -11.37
C PHE A 118 14.40 -11.05 -10.13
N THR A 119 13.16 -10.54 -10.10
CA THR A 119 12.29 -10.60 -8.91
C THR A 119 11.16 -11.62 -8.99
N ALA A 120 10.82 -12.13 -10.19
CA ALA A 120 9.73 -13.08 -10.35
C ALA A 120 10.03 -14.42 -9.64
N ALA A 121 9.20 -14.76 -8.66
CA ALA A 121 9.21 -16.08 -8.05
C ALA A 121 8.83 -17.17 -9.09
N GLU A 122 9.39 -18.37 -8.94
CA GLU A 122 9.01 -19.53 -9.76
C GLU A 122 7.49 -19.82 -9.61
N GLY A 123 6.71 -19.54 -10.66
CA GLY A 123 5.27 -19.80 -10.71
C GLY A 123 4.37 -18.56 -10.83
N ALA A 124 4.92 -17.33 -10.75
CA ALA A 124 4.14 -16.11 -10.93
C ALA A 124 3.49 -16.04 -12.33
N THR A 125 2.20 -15.67 -12.39
CA THR A 125 1.49 -15.45 -13.66
C THR A 125 2.18 -14.35 -14.48
N SER A 126 2.26 -14.50 -15.81
CA SER A 126 3.03 -13.58 -16.66
C SER A 126 2.53 -12.12 -16.58
N SER A 127 3.24 -11.26 -15.84
CA SER A 127 2.95 -9.83 -15.71
C SER A 127 3.34 -9.01 -16.97
N LEU A 128 3.90 -9.66 -17.99
CA LEU A 128 4.35 -9.03 -19.23
C LEU A 128 3.24 -8.28 -19.98
N ARG A 129 2.04 -8.84 -20.07
CA ARG A 129 0.91 -8.20 -20.79
C ARG A 129 0.46 -6.89 -20.12
N PRO A 130 0.26 -6.85 -18.80
CA PRO A 130 0.05 -5.62 -18.04
C PRO A 130 1.13 -4.58 -18.25
N LEU A 131 2.39 -5.01 -18.15
CA LEU A 131 3.56 -4.15 -18.32
C LEU A 131 3.60 -3.57 -19.75
N MET A 132 3.30 -4.39 -20.78
CA MET A 132 3.14 -3.91 -22.15
C MET A 132 1.99 -2.90 -22.31
N LEU A 133 0.87 -3.11 -21.60
CA LEU A 133 -0.28 -2.20 -21.66
C LEU A 133 0.04 -0.86 -21.02
N GLU A 134 0.66 -0.85 -19.84
CA GLU A 134 1.14 0.37 -19.18
C GLU A 134 2.07 1.17 -20.10
N HIS A 135 3.07 0.52 -20.70
CA HIS A 135 4.00 1.19 -21.59
C HIS A 135 3.34 1.69 -22.88
N LEU A 136 2.29 1.02 -23.35
CA LEU A 136 1.46 1.52 -24.44
C LEU A 136 0.71 2.80 -24.03
N LEU A 137 0.20 2.87 -22.80
CA LEU A 137 -0.47 4.05 -22.25
C LEU A 137 0.51 5.21 -22.04
N MET A 138 1.71 4.94 -21.52
CA MET A 138 2.81 5.91 -21.48
C MET A 138 3.11 6.48 -22.86
N LEU A 139 3.18 5.63 -23.88
CA LEU A 139 3.44 6.06 -25.26
C LEU A 139 2.33 6.99 -25.77
N VAL A 140 1.07 6.68 -25.46
CA VAL A 140 -0.07 7.54 -25.77
C VAL A 140 0.04 8.88 -25.04
N GLY A 141 0.37 8.87 -23.74
CA GLY A 141 0.65 10.06 -22.95
C GLY A 141 1.77 10.91 -23.58
N GLY A 142 2.89 10.29 -23.91
CA GLY A 142 4.04 10.92 -24.56
C GLY A 142 3.69 11.56 -25.91
N PHE A 143 2.85 10.91 -26.72
CA PHE A 143 2.36 11.49 -27.98
C PHE A 143 1.39 12.66 -27.77
N GLY A 144 0.53 12.57 -26.76
CA GLY A 144 -0.32 13.69 -26.33
C GLY A 144 0.52 14.92 -25.95
N GLY A 145 1.48 14.71 -25.05
CA GLY A 145 2.41 15.76 -24.60
C GLY A 145 3.21 16.35 -25.75
N ARG A 146 3.75 15.50 -26.63
CA ARG A 146 4.47 15.92 -27.85
C ARG A 146 3.61 16.78 -28.76
N GLY A 147 2.37 16.40 -29.02
CA GLY A 147 1.44 17.19 -29.83
C GLY A 147 1.23 18.58 -29.26
N ALA A 148 0.97 18.66 -27.95
CA ALA A 148 0.85 19.93 -27.23
C ALA A 148 2.14 20.76 -27.30
N GLY A 149 3.30 20.13 -27.12
CA GLY A 149 4.62 20.77 -27.23
C GLY A 149 4.85 21.37 -28.61
N LEU A 150 4.57 20.62 -29.68
CA LEU A 150 4.72 21.10 -31.05
C LEU A 150 3.84 22.32 -31.34
N LEU A 151 2.57 22.29 -30.90
CA LEU A 151 1.65 23.41 -31.10
C LEU A 151 2.02 24.63 -30.25
N LEU A 152 2.33 24.43 -28.97
CA LEU A 152 2.64 25.51 -28.05
C LEU A 152 4.08 26.02 -28.22
N SER A 153 4.92 25.31 -28.97
CA SER A 153 6.28 25.76 -29.31
C SER A 153 6.29 27.18 -29.86
N TRP A 154 5.26 27.59 -30.60
CA TRP A 154 5.07 28.92 -31.18
C TRP A 154 4.87 30.04 -30.13
N LEU A 155 4.39 29.70 -28.94
CA LEU A 155 4.30 30.60 -27.77
C LEU A 155 5.62 30.68 -27.00
N GLY A 156 6.47 29.67 -27.14
CA GLY A 156 7.83 29.66 -26.61
C GLY A 156 7.83 29.43 -25.13
N PRO A 157 8.47 30.30 -24.33
CA PRO A 157 8.44 30.12 -22.88
C PRO A 157 7.05 30.24 -22.27
N LEU A 158 6.12 30.98 -22.90
CA LEU A 158 4.72 31.02 -22.43
C LEU A 158 4.04 29.65 -22.50
N ALA A 159 4.54 28.72 -23.33
CA ALA A 159 4.01 27.38 -23.43
C ALA A 159 3.97 26.69 -22.06
N TYR A 160 4.99 26.89 -21.23
CA TYR A 160 5.07 26.33 -19.89
C TYR A 160 3.97 26.84 -18.96
N GLY A 161 3.71 28.15 -18.97
CA GLY A 161 2.64 28.76 -18.17
C GLY A 161 1.25 28.32 -18.64
N VAL A 162 1.04 28.23 -19.96
CA VAL A 162 -0.23 27.75 -20.54
C VAL A 162 -0.48 26.29 -20.17
N VAL A 163 0.54 25.43 -20.29
CA VAL A 163 0.43 24.02 -19.87
C VAL A 163 0.18 23.93 -18.37
N GLY A 164 0.97 24.61 -17.54
CA GLY A 164 0.78 24.60 -16.10
C GLY A 164 -0.63 25.00 -15.70
N LEU A 165 -1.13 26.11 -16.23
CA LEU A 165 -2.49 26.58 -15.98
C LEU A 165 -3.55 25.57 -16.46
N ALA A 166 -3.37 24.96 -17.63
CA ALA A 166 -4.28 23.94 -18.13
C ALA A 166 -4.31 22.70 -17.23
N LEU A 167 -3.15 22.25 -16.74
CA LEU A 167 -3.05 21.12 -15.80
C LEU A 167 -3.72 21.45 -14.47
N LEU A 168 -3.53 22.65 -13.93
CA LEU A 168 -4.20 23.09 -12.69
C LEU A 168 -5.71 23.21 -12.85
N ILE A 169 -6.19 23.86 -13.92
CA ILE A 169 -7.63 23.98 -14.19
C ILE A 169 -8.24 22.59 -14.31
N GLY A 170 -7.58 21.69 -15.04
CA GLY A 170 -8.05 20.34 -15.18
C GLY A 170 -8.03 19.56 -13.85
N PHE A 171 -7.02 19.76 -13.00
CA PHE A 171 -6.93 19.12 -11.69
C PHE A 171 -8.06 19.59 -10.78
N CYS A 172 -8.20 20.91 -10.59
CA CYS A 172 -9.26 21.51 -9.79
C CYS A 172 -10.65 21.16 -10.35
N GLY A 173 -10.80 21.18 -11.68
CA GLY A 173 -12.01 20.75 -12.37
C GLY A 173 -12.32 19.27 -12.12
N GLY A 174 -11.31 18.40 -12.09
CA GLY A 174 -11.43 16.98 -11.79
C GLY A 174 -11.74 16.68 -10.32
N LEU A 175 -11.42 17.59 -9.39
CA LEU A 175 -11.88 17.50 -8.00
C LEU A 175 -13.37 17.84 -7.89
N ILE A 176 -13.84 18.86 -8.62
CA ILE A 176 -15.24 19.31 -8.59
C ILE A 176 -16.15 18.39 -9.42
N TRP A 177 -15.67 17.92 -10.56
CA TRP A 177 -16.39 17.09 -11.52
C TRP A 177 -15.48 15.95 -11.99
N PRO A 178 -15.56 14.75 -11.37
CA PRO A 178 -14.66 13.63 -11.65
C PRO A 178 -14.49 13.28 -13.14
N PRO A 179 -15.53 13.37 -14.01
CA PRO A 179 -15.34 13.16 -15.44
C PRO A 179 -14.38 14.12 -16.14
N LEU A 180 -14.03 15.28 -15.56
CA LEU A 180 -13.01 16.18 -16.12
C LEU A 180 -11.58 15.66 -15.95
N ARG A 181 -11.36 14.67 -15.06
CA ARG A 181 -10.05 14.03 -14.85
C ARG A 181 -9.48 13.41 -16.14
N ILE A 182 -10.35 13.01 -17.08
CA ILE A 182 -9.96 12.50 -18.40
C ILE A 182 -9.17 13.52 -19.25
N TRP A 183 -9.27 14.81 -18.94
CA TRP A 183 -8.58 15.90 -19.65
C TRP A 183 -7.24 16.27 -19.02
N THR A 184 -6.95 15.72 -17.84
CA THR A 184 -5.68 15.91 -17.16
C THR A 184 -4.83 14.66 -17.26
N PRO A 185 -3.63 14.73 -17.88
CA PRO A 185 -2.65 13.65 -17.78
C PRO A 185 -2.07 13.48 -16.36
N VAL A 186 -2.50 14.32 -15.39
CA VAL A 186 -1.99 14.41 -14.00
C VAL A 186 -2.90 13.69 -13.01
N VAL A 187 -4.16 13.42 -13.35
CA VAL A 187 -5.15 12.87 -12.40
C VAL A 187 -5.88 11.69 -13.00
N GLY A 188 -5.32 10.49 -12.82
CA GLY A 188 -6.14 9.32 -12.51
C GLY A 188 -6.73 8.47 -13.64
N THR A 189 -6.44 8.71 -14.92
CA THR A 189 -7.21 8.01 -16.00
C THR A 189 -6.45 7.59 -17.26
N ILE A 190 -5.18 7.96 -17.42
CA ILE A 190 -4.40 7.56 -18.63
C ILE A 190 -3.42 6.46 -18.28
N GLY A 191 -2.80 6.49 -17.10
CA GLY A 191 -1.90 5.43 -16.63
C GLY A 191 -2.59 4.40 -15.74
N SER A 192 -3.78 4.71 -15.21
CA SER A 192 -4.49 3.82 -14.29
C SER A 192 -4.99 2.54 -14.94
N LEU A 193 -4.30 1.44 -14.67
CA LEU A 193 -4.76 0.10 -15.04
C LEU A 193 -5.79 -0.39 -14.03
N ALA A 194 -6.99 -0.69 -14.50
CA ALA A 194 -7.94 -1.47 -13.72
C ALA A 194 -7.50 -2.92 -13.76
N TRP A 195 -7.03 -3.40 -12.61
CA TRP A 195 -6.59 -4.77 -12.45
C TRP A 195 -7.77 -5.70 -12.18
N ASP A 196 -8.09 -6.55 -13.15
CA ASP A 196 -9.12 -7.58 -13.03
C ASP A 196 -8.51 -8.95 -13.32
N HIS A 197 -8.06 -9.61 -12.26
CA HIS A 197 -7.87 -11.06 -12.20
C HIS A 197 -6.88 -11.62 -13.23
N GLY A 198 -5.68 -11.04 -13.28
CA GLY A 198 -4.64 -11.42 -14.25
C GLY A 198 -4.80 -10.78 -15.62
N SER A 199 -5.81 -9.93 -15.79
CA SER A 199 -5.96 -9.07 -16.96
C SER A 199 -5.94 -7.60 -16.53
N ALA A 200 -4.94 -6.87 -17.04
CA ALA A 200 -4.97 -5.42 -16.99
C ALA A 200 -6.00 -4.95 -18.01
N SER A 201 -6.99 -4.20 -17.54
CA SER A 201 -7.97 -3.50 -18.37
C SER A 201 -7.80 -2.00 -18.19
N HIS A 202 -8.09 -1.24 -19.23
CA HIS A 202 -8.00 0.22 -19.18
C HIS A 202 -9.19 0.80 -19.94
N PRO A 203 -9.88 1.83 -19.41
CA PRO A 203 -10.88 2.55 -20.19
C PRO A 203 -10.18 3.26 -21.36
N TRP A 204 -10.38 2.80 -22.59
CA TRP A 204 -9.66 3.34 -23.76
C TRP A 204 -10.09 4.76 -24.18
N GLY A 205 -11.19 5.28 -23.63
CA GLY A 205 -11.70 6.61 -23.95
C GLY A 205 -10.68 7.72 -23.76
N PRO A 206 -10.12 7.93 -22.55
CA PRO A 206 -9.13 8.97 -22.29
C PRO A 206 -7.84 8.82 -23.13
N PRO A 207 -7.19 7.64 -23.25
CA PRO A 207 -6.03 7.48 -24.12
C PRO A 207 -6.31 7.83 -25.59
N LEU A 208 -7.45 7.37 -26.14
CA LEU A 208 -7.81 7.69 -27.54
C LEU A 208 -8.06 9.18 -27.74
N LEU A 209 -8.72 9.83 -26.78
CA LEU A 209 -8.96 11.27 -26.81
C LEU A 209 -7.64 12.06 -26.73
N GLN A 210 -6.70 11.62 -25.90
CA GLN A 210 -5.39 12.21 -25.76
C GLN A 210 -4.57 12.08 -27.04
N LEU A 211 -4.57 10.89 -27.65
CA LEU A 211 -3.90 10.65 -28.92
C LEU A 211 -4.51 11.49 -30.05
N ALA A 212 -5.84 11.58 -30.12
CA ALA A 212 -6.55 12.38 -31.11
C ALA A 212 -6.24 13.88 -30.92
N THR A 213 -6.30 14.38 -29.70
CA THR A 213 -5.99 15.78 -29.36
C THR A 213 -4.53 16.10 -29.68
N GLY A 214 -3.59 15.25 -29.28
CA GLY A 214 -2.17 15.39 -29.63
C GLY A 214 -1.93 15.40 -31.14
N GLY A 215 -2.63 14.53 -31.89
CA GLY A 215 -2.60 14.51 -33.34
C GLY A 215 -3.14 15.80 -33.98
N LEU A 216 -4.28 16.30 -33.51
CA LEU A 216 -4.85 17.57 -33.96
C LEU A 216 -3.92 18.75 -33.66
N MET A 217 -3.30 18.77 -32.48
CA MET A 217 -2.32 19.80 -32.12
C MET A 217 -1.07 19.73 -33.02
N ALA A 218 -0.56 18.53 -33.33
CA ALA A 218 0.54 18.36 -34.27
C ALA A 218 0.17 18.83 -35.69
N LEU A 219 -1.05 18.53 -36.17
CA LEU A 219 -1.55 19.05 -37.45
C LEU A 219 -1.70 20.58 -37.44
N GLY A 220 -2.15 21.16 -36.32
CA GLY A 220 -2.17 22.60 -36.12
C GLY A 220 -0.76 23.21 -36.20
N SER A 221 0.22 22.59 -35.54
CA SER A 221 1.63 22.98 -35.65
C SER A 221 2.15 22.90 -37.09
N PHE A 222 1.80 21.83 -37.83
CA PHE A 222 2.16 21.69 -39.23
C PHE A 222 1.57 22.82 -40.08
N GLY A 223 0.29 23.12 -39.91
CA GLY A 223 -0.40 24.23 -40.58
C GLY A 223 0.27 25.57 -40.30
N LEU A 224 0.62 25.84 -39.04
CA LEU A 224 1.37 27.05 -38.65
C LEU A 224 2.74 27.11 -39.34
N PHE A 225 3.46 25.99 -39.38
CA PHE A 225 4.79 25.89 -39.98
C PHE A 225 4.79 26.14 -41.50
N LEU A 226 3.71 25.77 -42.19
CA LEU A 226 3.61 25.98 -43.64
C LEU A 226 3.42 27.45 -44.06
N GLY A 227 3.04 28.37 -43.16
CA GLY A 227 2.85 29.76 -43.56
C GLY A 227 2.38 30.72 -42.47
N PRO A 228 1.16 30.57 -41.92
CA PRO A 228 0.56 31.58 -41.03
C PRO A 228 1.32 31.79 -39.72
N GLY A 229 2.12 30.81 -39.27
CA GLY A 229 2.97 30.93 -38.08
C GLY A 229 3.98 32.07 -38.17
N ARG A 230 4.43 32.44 -39.38
CA ARG A 230 5.37 33.56 -39.59
C ARG A 230 4.81 34.88 -39.12
N ALA A 231 3.56 35.17 -39.46
CA ALA A 231 2.89 36.40 -39.03
C ALA A 231 2.73 36.42 -37.51
N LEU A 232 2.54 35.25 -36.89
CA LEU A 232 2.41 35.09 -35.44
C LEU A 232 3.74 35.38 -34.71
N VAL A 233 4.86 34.84 -35.23
CA VAL A 233 6.21 35.08 -34.69
C VAL A 233 6.65 36.53 -34.94
N ALA A 234 6.40 37.08 -36.14
CA ALA A 234 6.76 38.44 -36.51
C ALA A 234 6.00 39.50 -35.70
N ARG A 235 4.69 39.31 -35.45
CA ARG A 235 3.88 40.17 -34.57
C ARG A 235 4.23 39.99 -33.09
N GLY A 236 4.78 38.83 -32.73
CA GLY A 236 5.18 38.50 -31.37
C GLY A 236 6.39 39.27 -30.85
N SER A 237 7.21 39.92 -31.68
CA SER A 237 8.51 40.49 -31.26
C SER A 237 8.44 41.53 -30.12
N GLN A 238 7.32 42.26 -29.96
CA GLN A 238 7.10 43.18 -28.83
C GLN A 238 6.55 42.50 -27.57
N ILE A 239 5.70 41.48 -27.71
CA ILE A 239 5.18 40.68 -26.58
C ILE A 239 6.27 39.72 -26.08
N VAL A 240 7.10 39.20 -26.97
CA VAL A 240 8.24 38.30 -26.69
C VAL A 240 9.33 38.98 -25.86
N ALA A 241 9.49 40.31 -25.96
CA ALA A 241 10.42 41.07 -25.11
C ALA A 241 9.92 41.17 -23.66
N VAL A 242 8.61 41.35 -23.44
CA VAL A 242 7.97 41.31 -22.11
C VAL A 242 7.96 39.87 -21.55
N VAL A 243 7.77 38.88 -22.42
CA VAL A 243 7.78 37.45 -22.09
C VAL A 243 9.19 36.92 -21.81
N ARG A 244 10.27 37.51 -22.34
CA ARG A 244 11.66 37.14 -21.99
C ARG A 244 12.06 37.55 -20.57
N PHE A 245 11.34 38.48 -19.93
CA PHE A 245 11.37 38.70 -18.48
C PHE A 245 10.34 37.82 -17.76
N GLY A 246 9.22 37.50 -18.44
CA GLY A 246 8.19 36.57 -17.98
C GLY A 246 8.54 35.08 -18.08
N THR A 247 9.67 34.69 -18.66
CA THR A 247 10.20 33.30 -18.73
C THR A 247 10.53 32.77 -17.34
N VAL A 248 11.22 33.58 -16.54
CA VAL A 248 11.45 33.30 -15.13
C VAL A 248 10.11 33.26 -14.41
N GLY A 249 9.19 34.20 -14.70
CA GLY A 249 7.84 34.19 -14.14
C GLY A 249 7.01 32.96 -14.51
N CYS A 250 7.09 32.45 -15.73
CA CYS A 250 6.33 31.29 -16.24
C CYS A 250 6.93 29.97 -15.77
N LEU A 251 8.26 29.88 -15.69
CA LEU A 251 8.94 28.74 -15.08
C LEU A 251 8.67 28.72 -13.57
N SER A 252 8.73 29.86 -12.89
CA SER A 252 8.32 29.99 -11.48
C SER A 252 6.83 29.74 -11.26
N LEU A 253 5.96 30.07 -12.22
CA LEU A 253 4.55 29.73 -12.19
C LEU A 253 4.33 28.23 -12.38
N LEU A 254 5.05 27.57 -13.30
CA LEU A 254 4.95 26.13 -13.50
C LEU A 254 5.51 25.37 -12.30
N VAL A 255 6.71 25.72 -11.82
CA VAL A 255 7.33 25.14 -10.63
C VAL A 255 6.50 25.45 -9.38
N GLY A 256 6.00 26.68 -9.26
CA GLY A 256 5.11 27.09 -8.19
C GLY A 256 3.76 26.37 -8.23
N LEU A 257 3.20 26.12 -9.42
CA LEU A 257 1.98 25.33 -9.59
C LEU A 257 2.21 23.86 -9.27
N LEU A 258 3.29 23.26 -9.78
CA LEU A 258 3.63 21.86 -9.51
C LEU A 258 3.92 21.68 -8.02
N GLY A 259 4.63 22.62 -7.40
CA GLY A 259 4.83 22.69 -5.95
C GLY A 259 3.51 22.87 -5.20
N ALA A 260 2.59 23.71 -5.68
CA ALA A 260 1.27 23.90 -5.08
C ALA A 260 0.35 22.69 -5.25
N LEU A 261 0.43 21.99 -6.39
CA LEU A 261 -0.28 20.74 -6.68
C LEU A 261 0.26 19.62 -5.79
N PHE A 262 1.58 19.50 -5.67
CA PHE A 262 2.21 18.54 -4.78
C PHE A 262 1.88 18.84 -3.31
N ALA A 263 1.93 20.11 -2.91
CA ALA A 263 1.48 20.54 -1.60
C ALA A 263 -0.02 20.27 -1.40
N LEU A 264 -0.86 20.43 -2.43
CA LEU A 264 -2.29 20.15 -2.35
C LEU A 264 -2.57 18.65 -2.27
N ILE A 265 -1.82 17.80 -2.99
CA ILE A 265 -1.90 16.33 -2.89
C ILE A 265 -1.49 15.89 -1.49
N LEU A 266 -0.38 16.40 -0.97
CA LEU A 266 0.02 16.22 0.43
C LEU A 266 -1.08 16.72 1.38
N VAL A 267 -1.75 17.83 1.08
CA VAL A 267 -2.86 18.37 1.87
C VAL A 267 -4.20 17.65 1.61
N THR A 268 -4.35 16.78 0.61
CA THR A 268 -5.58 15.98 0.44
C THR A 268 -5.42 14.58 1.01
N GLU A 269 -4.24 13.97 0.86
CA GLU A 269 -3.93 12.65 1.40
C GLU A 269 -3.52 12.73 2.88
N PHE A 270 -2.65 13.69 3.21
CA PHE A 270 -2.27 13.99 4.60
C PHE A 270 -2.95 15.23 5.14
N GLY A 271 -3.72 16.00 4.38
CA GLY A 271 -4.30 17.22 4.97
C GLY A 271 -5.60 17.03 5.70
N SER A 272 -6.19 15.83 5.76
CA SER A 272 -7.01 15.51 6.94
C SER A 272 -6.17 15.55 8.22
N LEU A 273 -4.89 15.17 8.19
CA LEU A 273 -3.93 15.25 9.31
C LEU A 273 -3.26 16.64 9.46
N LEU A 274 -3.04 17.38 8.35
CA LEU A 274 -2.43 18.73 8.35
C LEU A 274 -3.45 19.87 8.56
N LEU A 275 -4.69 19.75 8.08
CA LEU A 275 -5.71 20.81 8.19
C LEU A 275 -6.52 20.75 9.48
N THR A 276 -6.63 19.59 10.14
CA THR A 276 -7.32 19.53 11.45
C THR A 276 -6.54 20.25 12.54
N GLY A 277 -5.26 20.57 12.31
CA GLY A 277 -4.32 20.77 13.41
C GLY A 277 -4.17 19.46 14.19
N HIS A 278 -2.98 19.20 14.68
CA HIS A 278 -2.80 18.28 15.78
C HIS A 278 -2.19 19.10 16.91
N ASP A 279 -2.66 18.84 18.10
CA ASP A 279 -2.07 19.39 19.31
C ASP A 279 -1.41 18.25 20.07
N ALA A 280 -0.58 18.59 21.05
CA ALA A 280 0.21 17.63 21.79
C ALA A 280 0.05 17.84 23.30
N LEU A 281 -0.40 16.79 23.99
CA LEU A 281 -0.32 16.70 25.44
C LEU A 281 0.94 15.92 25.79
N HIS A 282 1.57 16.33 26.88
CA HIS A 282 2.77 15.66 27.39
C HIS A 282 2.43 15.12 28.77
N THR A 283 2.79 13.86 28.99
CA THR A 283 2.83 13.19 30.28
C THR A 283 4.28 13.14 30.75
N GLU A 284 4.62 12.36 31.78
CA GLU A 284 6.02 12.19 32.17
C GLU A 284 6.80 11.42 31.09
N HIS A 285 6.17 10.45 30.43
CA HIS A 285 6.86 9.54 29.51
C HIS A 285 6.34 9.55 28.07
N PHE A 286 5.10 10.00 27.85
CA PHE A 286 4.48 10.01 26.54
C PHE A 286 4.19 11.41 26.00
N ARG A 287 4.31 11.54 24.68
CA ARG A 287 3.72 12.64 23.92
C ARG A 287 2.49 12.13 23.20
N ILE A 288 1.32 12.69 23.54
CA ILE A 288 0.04 12.30 22.99
C ILE A 288 -0.37 13.28 21.90
N LEU A 289 -0.40 12.80 20.66
CA LEU A 289 -0.81 13.55 19.48
C LEU A 289 -2.30 13.33 19.22
N TYR A 290 -3.09 14.40 19.15
CA TYR A 290 -4.54 14.31 19.01
C TYR A 290 -5.09 15.43 18.12
N ALA A 291 -6.26 15.19 17.51
CA ALA A 291 -7.00 16.24 16.83
C ALA A 291 -7.69 17.14 17.87
N PRO A 292 -7.79 18.47 17.71
CA PRO A 292 -8.37 19.36 18.72
C PRO A 292 -9.78 18.98 19.21
N ALA A 293 -10.57 18.30 18.38
CA ALA A 293 -11.88 17.78 18.75
C ALA A 293 -11.84 16.64 19.81
N ASP A 294 -10.69 15.98 19.95
CA ASP A 294 -10.44 14.84 20.83
C ASP A 294 -9.67 15.24 22.11
N LEU A 295 -9.62 16.54 22.45
CA LEU A 295 -8.87 17.04 23.62
C LEU A 295 -9.25 16.34 24.92
N GLU A 296 -10.54 16.20 25.21
CA GLU A 296 -11.02 15.58 26.45
C GLU A 296 -10.54 14.12 26.56
N ARG A 297 -10.59 13.39 25.44
CA ARG A 297 -10.07 12.02 25.36
C ARG A 297 -8.55 11.97 25.52
N ALA A 298 -7.83 12.90 24.91
CA ALA A 298 -6.38 12.99 25.05
C ALA A 298 -5.98 13.31 26.50
N GLN A 299 -6.75 14.14 27.20
CA GLN A 299 -6.56 14.42 28.62
C GLN A 299 -6.82 13.19 29.49
N ALA A 300 -7.93 12.48 29.26
CA ALA A 300 -8.22 11.23 29.97
C ALA A 300 -7.12 10.18 29.74
N LEU A 301 -6.64 10.05 28.49
CA LEU A 301 -5.52 9.16 28.17
C LEU A 301 -4.23 9.60 28.89
N ALA A 302 -3.94 10.90 28.90
CA ALA A 302 -2.76 11.46 29.56
C ALA A 302 -2.74 11.17 31.08
N GLU A 303 -3.90 11.20 31.73
CA GLU A 303 -4.02 10.92 33.17
C GLU A 303 -3.70 9.45 33.52
N GLU A 304 -3.91 8.52 32.59
CA GLU A 304 -3.76 7.08 32.84
C GLU A 304 -2.52 6.45 32.20
N ALA A 305 -1.97 7.02 31.12
CA ALA A 305 -0.98 6.39 30.27
C ALA A 305 0.30 5.97 31.02
N ASP A 306 0.89 6.86 31.82
CA ASP A 306 2.11 6.57 32.60
C ASP A 306 1.88 5.39 33.56
N GLY A 307 0.84 5.47 34.39
CA GLY A 307 0.51 4.41 35.34
C GLY A 307 0.11 3.10 34.67
N LEU A 308 -0.50 3.15 33.49
CA LEU A 308 -0.83 1.97 32.69
C LEU A 308 0.45 1.28 32.18
N SER A 309 1.39 2.07 31.63
CA SER A 309 2.70 1.56 31.18
C SER A 309 3.50 0.96 32.32
N GLU A 310 3.51 1.55 33.51
CA GLU A 310 4.18 0.96 34.67
C GLU A 310 3.61 -0.42 35.05
N ARG A 311 2.28 -0.56 35.04
CA ARG A 311 1.62 -1.85 35.32
C ARG A 311 1.93 -2.89 34.25
N VAL A 312 1.94 -2.49 32.98
CA VAL A 312 2.35 -3.35 31.86
C VAL A 312 3.81 -3.77 32.02
N ALA A 313 4.71 -2.83 32.30
CA ALA A 313 6.13 -3.10 32.50
C ALA A 313 6.37 -4.11 33.64
N ALA A 314 5.61 -4.02 34.73
CA ALA A 314 5.69 -4.97 35.85
C ALA A 314 5.30 -6.40 35.43
N LEU A 315 4.23 -6.56 34.65
CA LEU A 315 3.78 -7.88 34.17
C LEU A 315 4.66 -8.46 33.05
N VAL A 316 5.20 -7.60 32.19
CA VAL A 316 6.11 -8.00 31.09
C VAL A 316 7.52 -8.26 31.62
N GLY A 317 7.88 -7.76 32.81
CA GLY A 317 9.22 -7.88 33.39
C GLY A 317 10.23 -6.91 32.78
N ASP A 318 9.77 -5.71 32.40
CA ASP A 318 10.58 -4.63 31.79
C ASP A 318 10.82 -3.47 32.77
N THR A 319 10.84 -3.74 34.07
CA THR A 319 10.99 -2.72 35.13
C THR A 319 12.41 -2.15 35.24
N ASP A 320 13.42 -2.90 34.78
CA ASP A 320 14.83 -2.53 34.95
C ASP A 320 15.36 -1.59 33.85
N GLN A 321 14.61 -1.38 32.77
CA GLN A 321 15.02 -0.54 31.63
C GLN A 321 14.59 0.93 31.78
N GLY A 322 14.00 1.30 32.91
CA GLY A 322 13.41 2.62 33.12
C GLY A 322 12.08 2.81 32.38
N PRO A 323 11.48 4.00 32.45
CA PRO A 323 10.20 4.28 31.81
C PRO A 323 10.29 4.16 30.29
N LEU A 324 9.17 3.83 29.65
CA LEU A 324 9.06 3.74 28.20
C LEU A 324 8.66 5.11 27.63
N GLU A 325 9.49 5.66 26.75
CA GLU A 325 9.20 6.94 26.09
C GLU A 325 8.80 6.73 24.63
N LEU A 326 7.58 7.10 24.24
CA LEU A 326 7.09 7.03 22.86
C LEU A 326 5.92 7.98 22.58
N ASP A 327 5.57 8.10 21.30
CA ASP A 327 4.40 8.86 20.86
C ASP A 327 3.12 8.00 20.87
N LEU A 328 2.04 8.56 21.43
CA LEU A 328 0.67 8.00 21.35
C LEU A 328 -0.16 8.84 20.37
N GLU A 329 -0.63 8.25 19.28
CA GLU A 329 -1.41 8.93 18.24
C GLU A 329 -2.91 8.58 18.36
N LEU A 330 -3.75 9.56 18.73
CA LEU A 330 -5.22 9.52 18.71
C LEU A 330 -5.80 10.02 17.38
N LEU A 331 -5.09 9.77 16.27
CA LEU A 331 -5.45 10.29 14.95
C LEU A 331 -6.16 9.26 14.06
N GLY A 332 -6.40 8.06 14.61
CA GLY A 332 -6.97 6.91 13.92
C GLY A 332 -5.93 5.84 13.65
N ALA A 333 -6.25 4.59 13.97
CA ALA A 333 -5.49 3.43 13.55
C ALA A 333 -5.80 3.05 12.09
N PRO A 334 -4.92 2.29 11.40
CA PRO A 334 -5.23 1.71 10.08
C PRO A 334 -6.56 0.95 10.09
N THR A 335 -7.21 0.86 8.92
CA THR A 335 -8.64 0.49 8.76
C THR A 335 -9.12 -0.85 9.32
N ASN A 336 -8.24 -1.69 9.88
CA ASN A 336 -8.57 -3.02 10.42
C ASN A 336 -8.05 -3.27 11.84
N HIS A 337 -7.59 -2.23 12.55
CA HIS A 337 -7.03 -2.36 13.89
C HIS A 337 -7.67 -1.36 14.86
N LEU A 338 -7.87 -1.79 16.09
CA LEU A 338 -8.26 -0.89 17.20
C LEU A 338 -7.03 -0.14 17.74
N GLY A 339 -5.86 -0.78 17.73
CA GLY A 339 -4.57 -0.21 18.09
C GLY A 339 -3.46 -0.83 17.25
N VAL A 340 -2.35 -0.13 17.08
CA VAL A 340 -1.14 -0.72 16.48
C VAL A 340 0.13 -0.03 16.98
N PHE A 341 1.06 -0.82 17.50
CA PHE A 341 2.44 -0.42 17.77
C PHE A 341 3.33 -0.63 16.53
N THR A 342 3.82 0.45 15.94
CA THR A 342 4.74 0.40 14.78
C THR A 342 5.73 1.55 14.84
N GLY A 343 7.00 1.30 14.48
CA GLY A 343 8.01 2.37 14.34
C GLY A 343 8.27 3.18 15.61
N GLY A 344 8.12 2.59 16.79
CA GLY A 344 8.34 3.28 18.07
C GLY A 344 7.22 4.22 18.49
N LYS A 345 5.99 3.99 18.01
CA LYS A 345 4.79 4.73 18.40
C LYS A 345 3.56 3.83 18.42
N ILE A 346 2.55 4.23 19.18
CA ILE A 346 1.27 3.54 19.27
C ILE A 346 0.20 4.40 18.60
N ARG A 347 -0.54 3.83 17.66
CA ARG A 347 -1.71 4.46 17.04
C ARG A 347 -2.98 3.82 17.57
N LEU A 348 -3.94 4.63 17.99
CA LEU A 348 -5.19 4.17 18.54
C LEU A 348 -6.37 4.66 17.69
N ALA A 349 -7.36 3.80 17.51
CA ALA A 349 -8.66 4.20 16.97
C ALA A 349 -9.40 5.12 17.96
N ARG A 350 -10.35 5.90 17.45
CA ARG A 350 -11.02 6.97 18.21
C ARG A 350 -11.89 6.51 19.37
N ASP A 351 -12.32 5.25 19.40
CA ASP A 351 -13.32 4.74 20.34
C ASP A 351 -12.81 3.56 21.18
N VAL A 352 -11.49 3.45 21.38
CA VAL A 352 -10.90 2.35 22.14
C VAL A 352 -10.73 2.64 23.63
N GLY A 353 -10.76 1.60 24.46
CA GLY A 353 -10.55 1.67 25.90
C GLY A 353 -9.08 1.50 26.32
N PRO A 354 -8.81 1.52 27.64
CA PRO A 354 -7.47 1.32 28.19
C PRO A 354 -6.92 -0.10 27.96
N ASP A 355 -7.78 -1.07 27.67
CA ASP A 355 -7.43 -2.44 27.31
C ASP A 355 -6.60 -2.49 26.03
N VAL A 356 -7.02 -1.77 25.00
CA VAL A 356 -6.28 -1.68 23.73
C VAL A 356 -4.94 -0.98 23.92
N LEU A 357 -4.88 0.09 24.72
CA LEU A 357 -3.58 0.72 25.02
C LEU A 357 -2.66 -0.23 25.80
N ALA A 358 -3.16 -0.97 26.78
CA ALA A 358 -2.37 -1.95 27.52
C ALA A 358 -1.84 -3.07 26.60
N HIS A 359 -2.64 -3.52 25.64
CA HIS A 359 -2.24 -4.47 24.59
C HIS A 359 -1.05 -3.92 23.79
N GLU A 360 -1.18 -2.71 23.22
CA GLU A 360 -0.13 -2.12 22.41
C GLU A 360 1.13 -1.73 23.21
N LEU A 361 0.98 -1.31 24.47
CA LEU A 361 2.11 -1.08 25.37
C LEU A 361 2.87 -2.39 25.66
N THR A 362 2.16 -3.51 25.74
CA THR A 362 2.80 -4.82 25.91
C THR A 362 3.73 -5.13 24.75
N HIS A 363 3.28 -4.88 23.51
CA HIS A 363 4.14 -4.98 22.32
C HIS A 363 5.36 -4.06 22.38
N ALA A 364 5.19 -2.82 22.85
CA ALA A 364 6.29 -1.87 22.97
C ALA A 364 7.34 -2.29 24.02
N HIS A 365 6.90 -2.75 25.20
CA HIS A 365 7.78 -3.28 26.24
C HIS A 365 8.46 -4.58 25.81
N ALA A 366 7.72 -5.51 25.19
CA ALA A 366 8.28 -6.73 24.62
C ALA A 366 9.37 -6.39 23.58
N ARG A 367 9.09 -5.45 22.67
CA ARG A 367 10.05 -4.99 21.66
C ARG A 367 11.34 -4.47 22.27
N ARG A 368 11.25 -3.73 23.39
CA ARG A 368 12.41 -3.19 24.11
C ARG A 368 13.28 -4.31 24.70
N LEU A 369 12.65 -5.35 25.26
CA LEU A 369 13.37 -6.51 25.79
C LEU A 369 13.99 -7.39 24.70
N THR A 370 13.28 -7.62 23.60
CA THR A 370 13.72 -8.55 22.55
C THR A 370 14.69 -7.92 21.55
N GLY A 371 14.71 -6.58 21.41
CA GLY A 371 15.50 -5.90 20.38
C GLY A 371 15.25 -6.48 18.97
N ALA A 372 16.22 -6.43 18.06
CA ALA A 372 16.07 -6.92 16.69
C ALA A 372 15.67 -8.40 16.59
N ALA A 373 16.10 -9.24 17.54
CA ALA A 373 15.84 -10.68 17.54
C ALA A 373 14.33 -11.00 17.50
N GLY A 374 13.49 -10.22 18.19
CA GLY A 374 12.03 -10.41 18.14
C GLY A 374 11.46 -10.32 16.72
N MET A 375 11.91 -9.35 15.89
CA MET A 375 11.48 -9.26 14.48
C MET A 375 11.99 -10.45 13.66
N ASN A 376 13.26 -10.82 13.87
CA ASN A 376 13.88 -11.91 13.12
C ASN A 376 13.22 -13.26 13.40
N GLN A 377 12.65 -13.43 14.61
CA GLN A 377 11.92 -14.63 15.02
C GLN A 377 10.39 -14.46 14.94
N ARG A 378 9.86 -13.37 14.35
CA ARG A 378 8.43 -13.01 14.41
C ARG A 378 7.50 -14.15 13.97
N ALA A 379 7.91 -14.90 12.95
CA ALA A 379 7.16 -16.07 12.47
C ALA A 379 6.96 -17.16 13.54
N HIS A 380 7.79 -17.20 14.58
CA HIS A 380 7.78 -18.25 15.60
C HIS A 380 7.29 -17.77 16.97
N VAL A 381 7.19 -16.45 17.18
CA VAL A 381 6.79 -15.86 18.47
C VAL A 381 5.48 -15.09 18.40
N HIS A 382 4.91 -14.87 17.20
CA HIS A 382 3.68 -14.09 17.03
C HIS A 382 2.53 -14.53 17.94
N PHE A 383 2.27 -15.84 18.07
CA PHE A 383 1.18 -16.31 18.95
C PHE A 383 1.42 -15.95 20.42
N PHE A 384 2.69 -15.97 20.86
CA PHE A 384 3.06 -15.60 22.22
C PHE A 384 3.02 -14.09 22.44
N GLU A 385 3.52 -13.29 21.50
CA GLU A 385 3.48 -11.82 21.59
C GLU A 385 2.03 -11.31 21.67
N GLU A 386 1.15 -11.78 20.78
CA GLU A 386 -0.27 -11.39 20.81
C GLU A 386 -1.01 -11.99 22.01
N GLY A 387 -0.68 -13.22 22.39
CA GLY A 387 -1.24 -13.88 23.56
C GLY A 387 -0.86 -13.17 24.87
N LEU A 388 0.39 -12.74 24.99
CA LEU A 388 0.89 -11.98 26.13
C LEU A 388 0.24 -10.61 26.20
N ALA A 389 0.13 -9.91 25.07
CA ALA A 389 -0.55 -8.62 25.01
C ALA A 389 -2.02 -8.70 25.46
N ASN A 390 -2.76 -9.72 25.01
CA ASN A 390 -4.11 -9.99 25.48
C ASN A 390 -4.15 -10.31 26.99
N TRP A 391 -3.26 -11.20 27.45
CA TRP A 391 -3.20 -11.61 28.85
C TRP A 391 -2.91 -10.42 29.78
N VAL A 392 -1.93 -9.58 29.43
CA VAL A 392 -1.58 -8.38 30.18
C VAL A 392 -2.74 -7.39 30.18
N ALA A 393 -3.36 -7.13 29.03
CA ALA A 393 -4.48 -6.19 28.94
C ALA A 393 -5.63 -6.57 29.91
N LEU A 394 -5.98 -7.86 29.98
CA LEU A 394 -7.00 -8.36 30.91
C LEU A 394 -6.61 -8.17 32.38
N ARG A 395 -5.35 -8.45 32.73
CA ARG A 395 -4.84 -8.31 34.11
C ARG A 395 -4.76 -6.86 34.56
N VAL A 396 -4.37 -5.96 33.65
CA VAL A 396 -4.19 -4.53 33.94
C VAL A 396 -5.52 -3.81 34.08
N VAL A 397 -6.51 -4.13 33.24
CA VAL A 397 -7.83 -3.47 33.25
C VAL A 397 -8.83 -4.19 34.15
N GLY A 398 -8.53 -5.41 34.58
CA GLY A 398 -9.39 -6.19 35.49
C GLY A 398 -10.65 -6.73 34.80
N GLY A 399 -10.52 -7.18 33.54
CA GLY A 399 -11.63 -7.66 32.71
C GLY A 399 -11.46 -9.12 32.28
N GLY A 400 -12.59 -9.81 32.08
CA GLY A 400 -12.69 -11.12 31.42
C GLY A 400 -12.01 -12.32 32.12
N PRO A 401 -12.32 -13.55 31.69
CA PRO A 401 -11.58 -14.74 32.11
C PRO A 401 -10.20 -14.80 31.42
N ALA A 402 -9.19 -15.24 32.16
CA ALA A 402 -7.84 -15.48 31.62
C ALA A 402 -7.84 -16.56 30.52
N VAL A 403 -8.83 -17.46 30.54
CA VAL A 403 -9.05 -18.49 29.51
C VAL A 403 -10.42 -18.24 28.86
N PRO A 404 -10.48 -17.69 27.64
CA PRO A 404 -11.75 -17.42 27.00
C PRO A 404 -12.39 -18.72 26.51
N VAL A 405 -13.71 -18.83 26.65
CA VAL A 405 -14.50 -20.00 26.20
C VAL A 405 -14.28 -20.30 24.71
N SER A 406 -14.01 -19.26 23.91
CA SER A 406 -13.67 -19.37 22.48
C SER A 406 -12.42 -20.20 22.19
N ALA A 407 -11.42 -20.19 23.08
CA ALA A 407 -10.24 -21.05 22.94
C ALA A 407 -10.61 -22.54 23.10
N GLY A 408 -11.55 -22.85 23.98
CA GLY A 408 -12.13 -24.20 24.10
C GLY A 408 -12.83 -24.65 22.82
N ALA A 409 -13.45 -23.74 22.07
CA ALA A 409 -14.13 -24.06 20.81
C ALA A 409 -13.12 -24.46 19.71
N LEU A 410 -11.92 -23.87 19.72
CA LEU A 410 -10.82 -24.27 18.84
C LEU A 410 -10.35 -25.70 19.16
N LEU A 411 -10.28 -26.07 20.45
CA LEU A 411 -9.99 -27.46 20.85
C LEU A 411 -11.10 -28.42 20.41
N ALA A 412 -12.37 -28.06 20.62
CA ALA A 412 -13.53 -28.87 20.23
C ALA A 412 -13.60 -29.13 18.72
N THR A 413 -13.07 -28.22 17.91
CA THR A 413 -13.02 -28.31 16.45
C THR A 413 -11.69 -28.88 15.93
N HIS A 414 -10.85 -29.43 16.82
CA HIS A 414 -9.55 -30.04 16.51
C HIS A 414 -8.55 -29.09 15.82
N GLN A 415 -8.57 -27.81 16.19
CA GLN A 415 -7.70 -26.77 15.61
C GLN A 415 -6.50 -26.41 16.50
N VAL A 416 -6.22 -27.21 17.53
CA VAL A 416 -5.17 -26.94 18.51
C VAL A 416 -4.01 -27.90 18.34
N ARG A 417 -2.85 -27.34 17.98
CA ARG A 417 -1.58 -28.07 17.89
C ARG A 417 -0.42 -27.15 18.24
N PHE A 418 0.37 -27.51 19.26
CA PHE A 418 1.51 -26.70 19.68
C PHE A 418 2.55 -26.57 18.56
N ASP A 419 2.87 -27.67 17.88
CA ASP A 419 3.85 -27.68 16.78
C ASP A 419 3.45 -26.82 15.57
N GLU A 420 2.17 -26.47 15.46
CA GLU A 420 1.68 -25.60 14.39
C GLU A 420 1.61 -24.15 14.84
N ILE A 421 1.19 -23.87 16.09
CA ILE A 421 1.03 -22.48 16.55
C ILE A 421 2.36 -21.75 16.76
N VAL A 422 3.43 -22.48 17.10
CA VAL A 422 4.79 -21.93 17.20
C VAL A 422 5.44 -21.62 15.84
N ASP A 423 4.69 -21.81 14.74
CA ASP A 423 5.06 -21.46 13.37
C ASP A 423 3.86 -20.78 12.71
N SER A 424 3.81 -19.46 12.78
CA SER A 424 2.68 -18.66 12.31
C SER A 424 2.38 -18.89 10.83
N GLY A 425 3.40 -19.09 10.00
CA GLY A 425 3.21 -19.39 8.57
C GLY A 425 2.51 -20.74 8.38
N ARG A 426 2.95 -21.77 9.10
CA ARG A 426 2.32 -23.10 9.08
C ARG A 426 0.90 -23.07 9.66
N HIS A 427 0.66 -22.29 10.71
CA HIS A 427 -0.66 -22.11 11.30
C HIS A 427 -1.61 -21.38 10.34
N GLN A 428 -1.22 -20.21 9.84
CA GLN A 428 -2.01 -19.37 8.94
C GLN A 428 -2.31 -20.05 7.59
N ALA A 429 -1.44 -20.95 7.13
CA ALA A 429 -1.72 -21.75 5.95
C ALA A 429 -2.99 -22.63 6.12
N LYS A 430 -3.38 -22.94 7.36
CA LYS A 430 -4.52 -23.82 7.67
C LYS A 430 -5.66 -23.13 8.41
N HIS A 431 -5.35 -22.15 9.25
CA HIS A 431 -6.26 -21.56 10.20
C HIS A 431 -6.30 -20.04 10.08
N ASP A 432 -7.28 -19.44 10.74
CA ASP A 432 -7.40 -18.00 10.85
C ASP A 432 -6.34 -17.43 11.79
N ILE A 433 -5.70 -16.32 11.41
CA ILE A 433 -4.62 -15.71 12.21
C ILE A 433 -5.09 -15.31 13.61
N THR A 434 -6.35 -14.90 13.76
CA THR A 434 -6.94 -14.49 15.05
C THR A 434 -6.97 -15.61 16.08
N GLN A 435 -6.87 -16.88 15.66
CA GLN A 435 -6.77 -18.02 16.58
C GLN A 435 -5.49 -17.96 17.42
N SER A 436 -4.40 -17.41 16.85
CA SER A 436 -3.11 -17.27 17.53
C SER A 436 -3.22 -16.42 18.79
N TYR A 437 -4.08 -15.40 18.76
CA TYR A 437 -4.33 -14.47 19.86
C TYR A 437 -4.99 -15.19 21.05
N LEU A 438 -6.02 -15.99 20.76
CA LEU A 438 -6.77 -16.74 21.78
C LEU A 438 -5.92 -17.86 22.38
N LEU A 439 -5.28 -18.65 21.53
CA LEU A 439 -4.49 -19.80 21.95
C LEU A 439 -3.20 -19.37 22.67
N GLY A 440 -2.58 -18.28 22.22
CA GLY A 440 -1.45 -17.65 22.88
C GLY A 440 -1.78 -17.13 24.27
N GLN A 441 -2.94 -16.49 24.45
CA GLN A 441 -3.38 -16.02 25.77
C GLN A 441 -3.49 -17.18 26.78
N VAL A 442 -4.08 -18.31 26.37
CA VAL A 442 -4.17 -19.50 27.24
C VAL A 442 -2.80 -20.12 27.49
N PHE A 443 -1.89 -20.07 26.50
CA PHE A 443 -0.51 -20.55 26.68
C PHE A 443 0.25 -19.70 27.70
N VAL A 444 0.12 -18.37 27.65
CA VAL A 444 0.72 -17.47 28.65
C VAL A 444 0.15 -17.72 30.04
N GLU A 445 -1.17 -17.92 30.18
CA GLU A 445 -1.76 -18.31 31.46
C GLU A 445 -1.23 -19.66 31.96
N ALA A 446 -1.05 -20.64 31.07
CA ALA A 446 -0.44 -21.93 31.43
C ALA A 446 1.00 -21.77 31.92
N LEU A 447 1.81 -20.98 31.21
CA LEU A 447 3.19 -20.67 31.58
C LEU A 447 3.26 -19.99 32.96
N VAL A 448 2.38 -19.03 33.22
CA VAL A 448 2.31 -18.35 34.52
C VAL A 448 1.87 -19.30 35.64
N GLN A 449 0.97 -20.23 35.37
CA GLN A 449 0.50 -21.17 36.40
C GLN A 449 1.53 -22.26 36.76
N GLU A 450 2.36 -22.68 35.81
CA GLU A 450 3.42 -23.67 36.06
C GLU A 450 4.70 -23.02 36.63
N ASP A 451 5.13 -21.89 36.09
CA ASP A 451 6.46 -21.30 36.38
C ASP A 451 6.43 -19.88 36.98
N GLY A 452 5.24 -19.31 37.17
CA GLY A 452 5.03 -18.01 37.84
C GLY A 452 4.96 -16.79 36.92
N GLU A 453 4.54 -15.65 37.48
CA GLU A 453 4.30 -14.40 36.72
C GLU A 453 5.56 -13.82 36.04
N GLU A 454 6.76 -14.19 36.47
CA GLU A 454 8.02 -13.69 35.88
C GLU A 454 8.43 -14.45 34.60
N ALA A 455 7.85 -15.63 34.35
CA ALA A 455 8.26 -16.52 33.27
C ALA A 455 8.11 -15.90 31.85
N PRO A 456 7.00 -15.21 31.50
CA PRO A 456 6.89 -14.53 30.20
C PRO A 456 8.00 -13.50 29.96
N GLY A 457 8.35 -12.73 30.99
CA GLY A 457 9.44 -11.75 30.92
C GLY A 457 10.81 -12.41 30.75
N CYS A 458 11.03 -13.59 31.35
CA CYS A 458 12.24 -14.37 31.10
C CYS A 458 12.34 -14.76 29.62
N PHE A 459 11.26 -15.28 29.05
CA PHE A 459 11.22 -15.71 27.64
C PHE A 459 11.55 -14.55 26.69
N LEU A 460 10.99 -13.36 26.92
CA LEU A 460 11.29 -12.16 26.14
C LEU A 460 12.77 -11.74 26.24
N ARG A 461 13.34 -11.75 27.45
CA ARG A 461 14.76 -11.41 27.66
C ARG A 461 15.70 -12.41 27.00
N GLU A 462 15.42 -13.72 27.11
CA GLU A 462 16.23 -14.75 26.45
C GLU A 462 16.05 -14.72 24.93
N LEU A 463 14.86 -14.41 24.43
CA LEU A 463 14.61 -14.18 23.01
C LEU A 463 15.47 -13.03 22.48
N GLY A 464 15.63 -11.96 23.26
CA GLY A 464 16.54 -10.85 22.91
C GLY A 464 18.02 -11.23 22.82
N ARG A 465 18.40 -12.42 23.29
CA ARG A 465 19.76 -12.98 23.17
C ARG A 465 19.89 -14.03 22.07
N VAL A 466 18.78 -14.40 21.42
CA VAL A 466 18.81 -15.22 20.21
C VAL A 466 19.44 -14.37 19.10
N GLY A 467 20.39 -14.93 18.37
CA GLY A 467 21.06 -14.23 17.27
C GLY A 467 20.09 -13.86 16.14
N ASP A 468 20.62 -13.20 15.12
CA ASP A 468 19.81 -12.68 14.01
C ASP A 468 19.24 -13.77 13.10
N ASP A 469 19.83 -14.97 13.11
CA ASP A 469 19.39 -16.08 12.26
C ASP A 469 18.08 -16.71 12.78
N PRO A 470 17.04 -16.87 11.93
CA PRO A 470 15.79 -17.51 12.34
C PRO A 470 16.02 -18.97 12.73
N LEU A 471 15.48 -19.35 13.89
CA LEU A 471 15.51 -20.72 14.40
C LEU A 471 14.18 -21.43 14.10
N PRO A 472 14.18 -22.74 13.82
CA PRO A 472 12.92 -23.49 13.71
C PRO A 472 12.08 -23.35 14.99
N GLY A 473 10.77 -23.10 14.83
CA GLY A 473 9.86 -22.76 15.94
C GLY A 473 10.03 -23.63 17.19
N LEU A 474 9.83 -24.95 17.10
CA LEU A 474 9.97 -25.82 18.28
C LEU A 474 11.37 -25.74 18.94
N ALA A 475 12.43 -25.66 18.12
CA ALA A 475 13.80 -25.57 18.66
C ALA A 475 14.03 -24.24 19.39
N LEU A 476 13.46 -23.14 18.89
CA LEU A 476 13.46 -21.85 19.58
C LEU A 476 12.79 -21.99 20.96
N TRP A 477 11.58 -22.54 21.01
CA TRP A 477 10.79 -22.65 22.23
C TRP A 477 11.42 -23.53 23.32
N TYR A 478 11.89 -24.72 22.96
CA TYR A 478 12.63 -25.56 23.93
C TYR A 478 13.93 -24.88 24.39
N GLY A 479 14.62 -24.15 23.50
CA GLY A 479 15.83 -23.42 23.87
C GLY A 479 15.58 -22.20 24.77
N LEU A 480 14.41 -21.54 24.66
CA LEU A 480 13.99 -20.48 25.59
C LEU A 480 13.63 -21.08 26.96
N ALA A 481 12.85 -22.16 26.95
CA ALA A 481 12.46 -22.88 28.17
C ALA A 481 13.68 -23.38 28.96
N GLU A 482 14.65 -24.02 28.30
CA GLU A 482 15.89 -24.46 28.95
C GLU A 482 16.67 -23.30 29.60
N ARG A 483 16.74 -22.13 28.95
CA ARG A 483 17.44 -20.94 29.50
C ARG A 483 16.70 -20.31 30.67
N CYS A 484 15.37 -20.45 30.72
CA CYS A 484 14.53 -19.95 31.78
C CYS A 484 14.25 -20.98 32.90
N ASP A 485 14.84 -22.18 32.83
CA ASP A 485 14.58 -23.30 33.76
C ASP A 485 13.09 -23.69 33.82
N VAL A 486 12.40 -23.62 32.67
CA VAL A 486 10.98 -23.93 32.50
C VAL A 486 10.79 -25.31 31.86
N ASP A 487 9.88 -26.11 32.42
CA ASP A 487 9.46 -27.38 31.81
C ASP A 487 8.37 -27.13 30.76
N LEU A 488 8.77 -26.95 29.50
CA LEU A 488 7.85 -26.66 28.41
C LEU A 488 6.81 -27.78 28.17
N ASP A 489 7.12 -29.03 28.52
CA ASP A 489 6.16 -30.13 28.37
C ASP A 489 5.07 -30.02 29.44
N ALA A 490 5.42 -29.66 30.68
CA ALA A 490 4.45 -29.37 31.73
C ALA A 490 3.54 -28.17 31.38
N VAL A 491 4.13 -27.10 30.81
CA VAL A 491 3.37 -25.93 30.32
C VAL A 491 2.39 -26.34 29.22
N GLN A 492 2.80 -27.20 28.28
CA GLN A 492 1.92 -27.71 27.23
C GLN A 492 0.77 -28.57 27.78
N ASP A 493 1.05 -29.45 28.74
CA ASP A 493 0.02 -30.25 29.41
C ASP A 493 -0.98 -29.36 30.14
N ARG A 494 -0.50 -28.30 30.83
CA ARG A 494 -1.34 -27.31 31.49
C ARG A 494 -2.19 -26.53 30.49
N TRP A 495 -1.59 -26.11 29.39
CA TRP A 495 -2.28 -25.41 28.31
C TRP A 495 -3.44 -26.23 27.76
N LEU A 496 -3.23 -27.52 27.47
CA LEU A 496 -4.29 -28.43 27.03
C LEU A 496 -5.37 -28.64 28.09
N ALA A 497 -4.99 -28.72 29.37
CA ALA A 497 -5.94 -28.84 30.48
C ALA A 497 -6.86 -27.62 30.59
N LEU A 498 -6.31 -26.40 30.48
CA LEU A 498 -7.08 -25.15 30.49
C LEU A 498 -8.03 -25.06 29.28
N LEU A 499 -7.58 -25.44 28.09
CA LEU A 499 -8.42 -25.48 26.90
C LEU A 499 -9.57 -26.49 27.05
N GLU A 500 -9.30 -27.64 27.65
CA GLU A 500 -10.31 -28.67 27.92
C GLU A 500 -11.32 -28.23 29.00
N GLU A 501 -10.89 -27.46 30.00
CA GLU A 501 -11.80 -26.82 30.97
C GLU A 501 -12.74 -25.84 30.26
N ALA A 502 -12.19 -24.89 29.49
CA ALA A 502 -12.97 -23.95 28.69
C ALA A 502 -13.92 -24.68 27.71
N ARG A 503 -13.49 -25.81 27.14
CA ARG A 503 -14.32 -26.63 26.25
C ARG A 503 -15.56 -27.18 26.96
N ARG A 504 -15.49 -27.53 28.24
CA ARG A 504 -16.63 -28.08 29.00
C ARG A 504 -17.71 -27.03 29.27
N GLU A 505 -17.36 -25.76 29.24
CA GLU A 505 -18.29 -24.64 29.41
C GLU A 505 -19.03 -24.28 28.11
N LEU A 506 -18.61 -24.86 26.97
CA LEU A 506 -19.22 -24.54 25.69
C LEU A 506 -20.67 -25.00 25.61
N PRO A 507 -21.55 -24.20 24.99
CA PRO A 507 -22.81 -24.71 24.49
C PRO A 507 -22.58 -25.75 23.38
N ALA A 508 -23.65 -26.43 22.96
CA ALA A 508 -23.59 -27.29 21.78
C ALA A 508 -23.10 -26.48 20.56
N LEU A 509 -22.02 -26.94 19.93
CA LEU A 509 -21.44 -26.26 18.76
C LEU A 509 -22.18 -26.63 17.47
N PRO A 510 -22.27 -25.72 16.49
CA PRO A 510 -22.90 -26.00 15.21
C PRO A 510 -22.07 -27.00 14.40
N ARG A 511 -22.74 -27.76 13.54
CA ARG A 511 -22.08 -28.61 12.54
C ARG A 511 -22.22 -27.97 11.18
N LEU A 512 -21.22 -27.15 10.84
CA LEU A 512 -21.23 -26.39 9.60
C LEU A 512 -21.08 -27.27 8.37
N ARG A 513 -21.88 -26.94 7.35
CA ARG A 513 -21.81 -27.48 6.00
C ARG A 513 -21.77 -26.33 5.02
N SER A 514 -21.14 -26.56 3.87
CA SER A 514 -21.10 -25.56 2.82
C SER A 514 -21.08 -26.19 1.43
N ARG A 515 -21.51 -25.40 0.44
CA ARG A 515 -21.38 -25.72 -0.99
C ARG A 515 -21.26 -24.44 -1.80
N VAL A 516 -20.60 -24.54 -2.95
CA VAL A 516 -20.55 -23.44 -3.94
C VAL A 516 -21.79 -23.54 -4.82
N THR A 517 -22.52 -22.43 -4.99
CA THR A 517 -23.72 -22.35 -5.83
C THR A 517 -23.36 -22.20 -7.30
N GLU A 518 -24.33 -22.33 -8.21
CA GLU A 518 -24.13 -22.13 -9.65
C GLU A 518 -23.64 -20.70 -9.99
N ASP A 519 -24.11 -19.71 -9.21
CA ASP A 519 -23.70 -18.31 -9.34
C ASP A 519 -22.35 -18.01 -8.67
N GLY A 520 -21.68 -19.03 -8.13
CA GLY A 520 -20.35 -18.92 -7.52
C GLY A 520 -20.34 -18.42 -6.07
N ALA A 521 -21.50 -18.21 -5.45
CA ALA A 521 -21.59 -17.86 -4.02
C ALA A 521 -21.33 -19.07 -3.12
N LEU A 522 -20.98 -18.82 -1.86
CA LEU A 522 -20.79 -19.87 -0.85
C LEU A 522 -22.03 -19.96 0.03
N GLU A 523 -22.80 -21.03 -0.12
CA GLU A 523 -23.92 -21.36 0.78
C GLU A 523 -23.39 -22.12 1.99
N VAL A 524 -23.77 -21.69 3.18
CA VAL A 524 -23.31 -22.20 4.48
C VAL A 524 -24.50 -22.40 5.40
N TRP A 525 -24.59 -23.55 6.04
CA TRP A 525 -25.66 -23.85 6.99
C TRP A 525 -25.16 -24.68 8.17
N ASP A 526 -25.85 -24.56 9.31
CA ASP A 526 -25.67 -25.44 10.46
C ASP A 526 -26.62 -26.64 10.35
N GLU A 527 -26.07 -27.86 10.26
CA GLU A 527 -26.84 -29.10 10.19
C GLU A 527 -27.73 -29.30 11.42
N TYR A 528 -27.36 -28.75 12.57
CA TYR A 528 -28.11 -28.86 13.82
C TYR A 528 -29.12 -27.73 14.06
N GLN A 529 -29.13 -26.70 13.21
CA GLN A 529 -30.05 -25.55 13.30
C GLN A 529 -30.05 -24.87 14.68
N LEU A 530 -28.88 -24.68 15.27
CA LEU A 530 -28.72 -24.12 16.62
C LEU A 530 -28.84 -22.59 16.67
N GLY A 531 -29.02 -21.93 15.52
CA GLY A 531 -29.29 -20.48 15.44
C GLY A 531 -28.06 -19.57 15.57
N TYR A 532 -26.87 -20.10 15.30
CA TYR A 532 -25.62 -19.32 15.29
C TYR A 532 -25.57 -18.34 14.13
N VAL A 533 -24.90 -17.19 14.33
CA VAL A 533 -24.53 -16.29 13.22
C VAL A 533 -23.40 -16.93 12.45
N LEU A 534 -23.64 -17.23 11.18
CA LEU A 534 -22.68 -17.88 10.29
C LEU A 534 -21.83 -16.84 9.57
N ARG A 535 -20.55 -17.14 9.37
CA ARG A 535 -19.59 -16.24 8.73
C ARG A 535 -18.76 -16.99 7.68
N CYS A 536 -18.22 -16.24 6.73
CA CYS A 536 -17.31 -16.74 5.72
C CYS A 536 -16.04 -15.89 5.71
N GLY A 537 -14.89 -16.54 5.60
CA GLY A 537 -13.61 -15.90 5.31
C GLY A 537 -13.15 -16.27 3.92
N PHE A 538 -12.50 -15.34 3.23
CA PHE A 538 -12.06 -15.47 1.84
C PHE A 538 -10.62 -14.93 1.69
N ARG A 539 -9.78 -15.67 0.97
CA ARG A 539 -8.46 -15.21 0.52
C ARG A 539 -8.09 -15.83 -0.82
N ALA A 540 -7.20 -15.20 -1.58
CA ALA A 540 -6.80 -15.73 -2.88
C ALA A 540 -5.89 -16.97 -2.72
N GLU A 541 -4.92 -16.91 -1.82
CA GLU A 541 -3.95 -17.98 -1.58
C GLU A 541 -3.43 -17.98 -0.12
N PRO A 542 -2.74 -19.06 0.34
CA PRO A 542 -2.24 -19.14 1.72
C PRO A 542 -1.27 -18.05 2.14
N THR A 543 -0.54 -17.48 1.17
CA THR A 543 0.48 -16.45 1.36
C THR A 543 -0.06 -15.03 1.23
N GLU A 544 -1.37 -14.88 0.98
CA GLU A 544 -2.03 -13.59 0.86
C GLU A 544 -1.92 -12.80 2.16
N ASP A 545 -1.61 -11.49 2.06
CA ASP A 545 -1.56 -10.59 3.21
C ASP A 545 -2.92 -10.57 3.93
N VAL A 546 -2.90 -10.62 5.26
CA VAL A 546 -4.08 -10.60 6.12
C VAL A 546 -4.96 -9.37 5.86
N ALA A 547 -4.38 -8.24 5.48
CA ALA A 547 -5.09 -7.02 5.12
C ALA A 547 -6.02 -7.20 3.91
N HIS A 548 -5.75 -8.20 3.06
CA HIS A 548 -6.60 -8.55 1.92
C HIS A 548 -7.59 -9.68 2.22
N TRP A 549 -7.56 -10.28 3.41
CA TRP A 549 -8.56 -11.28 3.76
C TRP A 549 -9.92 -10.61 3.94
N VAL A 550 -10.97 -11.26 3.44
CA VAL A 550 -12.34 -10.71 3.51
C VAL A 550 -13.20 -11.61 4.36
N TYR A 551 -13.87 -11.00 5.34
CA TYR A 551 -14.80 -11.68 6.22
C TYR A 551 -16.21 -11.13 6.04
N LEU A 552 -17.16 -12.02 5.77
CA LEU A 552 -18.56 -11.69 5.54
C LEU A 552 -19.45 -12.44 6.53
N ILE A 553 -20.56 -11.82 6.91
CA ILE A 553 -21.69 -12.52 7.55
C ILE A 553 -22.48 -13.22 6.44
N ALA A 554 -22.89 -14.47 6.69
CA ALA A 554 -23.69 -15.22 5.73
C ALA A 554 -25.16 -14.77 5.80
N ASP A 555 -25.56 -13.87 4.91
CA ASP A 555 -26.92 -13.36 4.82
C ASP A 555 -27.84 -14.45 4.26
N ASP A 556 -28.87 -14.84 5.03
CA ASP A 556 -29.71 -16.01 4.76
C ASP A 556 -28.91 -17.30 4.46
N GLY A 557 -27.74 -17.46 5.09
CA GLY A 557 -26.85 -18.60 4.88
C GLY A 557 -26.05 -18.55 3.58
N VAL A 558 -25.91 -17.37 2.95
CA VAL A 558 -25.14 -17.19 1.72
C VAL A 558 -24.09 -16.09 1.90
N CYS A 559 -22.88 -16.36 1.43
CA CYS A 559 -21.81 -15.37 1.32
C CYS A 559 -21.46 -15.17 -0.15
N GLU A 560 -21.62 -13.95 -0.64
CA GLU A 560 -21.12 -13.58 -1.97
C GLU A 560 -19.59 -13.63 -1.96
N VAL A 561 -19.00 -14.33 -2.93
CA VAL A 561 -17.54 -14.35 -3.07
C VAL A 561 -17.09 -12.94 -3.48
N PRO A 562 -16.22 -12.28 -2.69
CA PRO A 562 -15.83 -10.90 -2.93
C PRO A 562 -14.97 -10.81 -4.19
N SER A 563 -15.62 -10.57 -5.33
CA SER A 563 -14.99 -10.51 -6.65
C SER A 563 -13.98 -9.37 -6.80
N ARG A 564 -13.87 -8.46 -5.83
CA ARG A 564 -12.82 -7.43 -5.83
C ARG A 564 -11.49 -7.95 -5.31
N VAL A 565 -11.52 -8.96 -4.45
CA VAL A 565 -10.36 -9.50 -3.73
C VAL A 565 -9.93 -10.83 -4.30
N ILE A 566 -10.86 -11.74 -4.56
CA ILE A 566 -10.51 -13.06 -5.09
C ILE A 566 -10.30 -12.96 -6.61
N GLN A 567 -9.02 -13.04 -6.99
CA GLN A 567 -8.58 -12.89 -8.37
C GLN A 567 -8.21 -14.23 -8.99
N GLY A 568 -9.19 -14.95 -9.53
CA GLY A 568 -8.93 -16.18 -10.27
C GLY A 568 -10.02 -17.24 -10.13
N ARG A 569 -9.75 -18.41 -10.72
CA ARG A 569 -10.67 -19.56 -10.65
C ARG A 569 -10.48 -20.39 -9.40
N THR A 570 -9.41 -20.17 -8.64
CA THR A 570 -9.12 -20.90 -7.39
C THR A 570 -8.88 -19.90 -6.29
N PHE A 571 -9.46 -20.18 -5.13
CA PHE A 571 -9.33 -19.36 -3.94
C PHE A 571 -9.49 -20.24 -2.70
N GLU A 572 -9.21 -19.70 -1.54
CA GLU A 572 -9.47 -20.37 -0.28
C GLU A 572 -10.62 -19.69 0.44
N ALA A 573 -11.51 -20.50 0.99
CA ALA A 573 -12.58 -20.03 1.84
C ALA A 573 -12.54 -20.78 3.15
N GLN A 574 -13.06 -20.16 4.20
CA GLN A 574 -13.35 -20.81 5.46
C GLN A 574 -14.78 -20.45 5.87
N VAL A 575 -15.42 -21.36 6.58
CA VAL A 575 -16.74 -21.12 7.17
C VAL A 575 -16.59 -21.10 8.68
N GLY A 576 -17.32 -20.20 9.32
CA GLY A 576 -17.24 -20.00 10.75
C GLY A 576 -18.58 -19.66 11.36
N TYR A 577 -18.57 -19.52 12.68
CA TYR A 577 -19.73 -19.15 13.47
C TYR A 577 -19.33 -18.22 14.60
N GLU A 578 -20.24 -17.34 15.01
CA GLU A 578 -20.06 -16.46 16.15
C GLU A 578 -20.63 -17.12 17.41
N LEU A 579 -19.80 -17.30 18.44
CA LEU A 579 -20.27 -17.77 19.74
C LEU A 579 -21.26 -16.76 20.34
N PRO A 580 -22.32 -17.20 21.03
CA PRO A 580 -23.20 -16.29 21.74
C PRO A 580 -22.38 -15.41 22.70
N PRO A 581 -22.66 -14.10 22.77
CA PRO A 581 -22.00 -13.24 23.74
C PRO A 581 -22.29 -13.73 25.15
N THR A 582 -21.29 -13.71 26.01
CA THR A 582 -21.46 -13.95 27.44
C THR A 582 -21.65 -12.61 28.16
N ALA A 583 -21.92 -12.63 29.47
CA ALA A 583 -22.06 -11.40 30.24
C ALA A 583 -20.78 -10.53 30.18
N ASP A 584 -19.63 -11.15 30.00
CA ASP A 584 -18.32 -10.52 30.15
C ASP A 584 -17.50 -10.51 28.84
N GLN A 585 -17.99 -11.10 27.75
CA GLN A 585 -17.28 -11.18 26.47
C GLN A 585 -18.22 -11.03 25.27
N GLN A 586 -17.76 -10.26 24.27
CA GLN A 586 -18.39 -10.27 22.95
C GLN A 586 -18.26 -11.65 22.29
N GLY A 587 -19.17 -11.95 21.37
CA GLY A 587 -19.15 -13.20 20.62
C GLY A 587 -17.88 -13.32 19.80
N ALA A 588 -17.02 -14.28 20.16
CA ALA A 588 -15.84 -14.59 19.35
C ALA A 588 -16.26 -15.38 18.11
N VAL A 589 -15.63 -15.07 16.97
CA VAL A 589 -15.83 -15.79 15.73
C VAL A 589 -14.87 -16.97 15.66
N ILE A 590 -15.40 -18.17 15.44
CA ILE A 590 -14.62 -19.39 15.24
C ILE A 590 -14.73 -19.81 13.78
N PHE A 591 -13.63 -19.68 13.04
CA PHE A 591 -13.53 -20.24 11.69
C PHE A 591 -13.00 -21.67 11.72
N LEU A 592 -13.50 -22.51 10.81
CA LEU A 592 -12.95 -23.82 10.51
C LEU A 592 -11.75 -23.68 9.55
N PRO A 593 -10.92 -24.73 9.37
CA PRO A 593 -9.75 -24.64 8.51
C PRO A 593 -10.07 -24.22 7.07
N TRP A 594 -9.11 -23.54 6.44
CA TRP A 594 -9.20 -23.10 5.05
C TRP A 594 -9.43 -24.29 4.11
N ILE A 595 -10.36 -24.13 3.17
CA ILE A 595 -10.64 -25.07 2.09
C ILE A 595 -10.41 -24.39 0.74
N ARG A 596 -9.69 -25.09 -0.14
CA ARG A 596 -9.48 -24.62 -1.51
C ARG A 596 -10.72 -24.87 -2.35
N LEU A 597 -11.28 -23.80 -2.88
CA LEU A 597 -12.44 -23.81 -3.77
C LEU A 597 -12.03 -23.45 -5.19
N ARG A 598 -12.86 -23.87 -6.14
CA ARG A 598 -12.75 -23.49 -7.54
C ARG A 598 -14.03 -22.80 -7.97
N ALA A 599 -13.93 -21.55 -8.42
CA ALA A 599 -15.06 -20.85 -9.03
C ALA A 599 -15.50 -21.60 -10.31
N PRO A 600 -16.81 -21.65 -10.60
CA PRO A 600 -17.36 -22.39 -11.74
C PRO A 600 -16.76 -22.06 -13.13
#